data_AF-A0AAV4BFQ9-F1
#
_entry.id   AF-A0AAV4BFQ9-F1
#
_cell.length_a   1.000
_cell.length_b   1.000
_cell.length_c   1.000
_cell.angle_alpha   90.00
_cell.angle_beta   90.00
_cell.angle_gamma   90.00
#
_symmetry.space_group_name_H-M   'P 1'
#
loop_
_entity.id
_entity.type
_entity.pdbx_description
1 polymer ?
#
loop_
_entity_poly.entity_id
_entity_poly.type
_entity_poly.pdbx_seq_one_letter_code
_entity_poly.pdbx_strand_id
1 'polypeptide(L)'
;MADKVTSYDLSALQSALTNKDEGVIQQLHGKHLLQLESSLQQRYPQLDMVPTDRVAEKLLPNSALNYRPLVTPADGNCFFNAVSIALVGSTTLAETLRLLTHFTAIEIGRANNNYFLHPIIETAMSLPCVHQRENHMSMLISDDEVEHTRHGNGDMEVLRQLAIKTSTDGYWAGFIHFLAVSNVTGYNIKSFYPQTDCLCEPMKLLLNSSVPP
;
A
#
# COMPACT_ATOMS: atom_id res chain seq x y z
N MET A 1 16.07 -12.50 17.64
CA MET A 1 16.57 -11.45 16.73
C MET A 1 15.74 -11.55 15.48
N ALA A 2 14.84 -10.60 15.23
CA ALA A 2 14.08 -10.58 13.98
C ALA A 2 15.05 -10.10 12.89
N ASP A 3 15.31 -10.94 11.89
CA ASP A 3 16.15 -10.58 10.76
C ASP A 3 15.54 -9.34 10.09
N LYS A 4 16.32 -8.26 10.06
CA LYS A 4 15.96 -7.09 9.26
C LYS A 4 15.77 -7.58 7.82
N VAL A 5 14.71 -7.12 7.19
CA VAL A 5 14.66 -7.17 5.73
C VAL A 5 15.93 -6.49 5.22
N THR A 6 16.56 -7.12 4.24
CA THR A 6 17.78 -6.60 3.64
C THR A 6 17.45 -6.20 2.22
N SER A 7 18.13 -5.18 1.69
CA SER A 7 18.08 -4.80 0.27
C SER A 7 18.28 -6.00 -0.68
N TYR A 8 18.90 -7.08 -0.18
CA TYR A 8 19.02 -8.36 -0.84
C TYR A 8 17.68 -9.04 -1.14
N ASP A 9 16.73 -9.09 -0.20
CA ASP A 9 15.43 -9.77 -0.40
C ASP A 9 14.58 -9.06 -1.47
N LEU A 10 14.63 -7.72 -1.52
CA LEU A 10 14.00 -6.91 -2.58
C LEU A 10 14.62 -7.21 -3.96
N SER A 11 15.95 -7.26 -4.04
CA SER A 11 16.64 -7.60 -5.30
C SER A 11 16.37 -9.04 -5.75
N ALA A 12 16.30 -9.98 -4.80
CA ALA A 12 15.98 -11.38 -5.07
C ALA A 12 14.55 -11.53 -5.56
N LEU A 13 13.59 -10.81 -4.95
CA LEU A 13 12.22 -10.78 -5.41
C LEU A 13 12.10 -10.17 -6.81
N GLN A 14 12.79 -9.06 -7.10
CA GLN A 14 12.76 -8.44 -8.42
C GLN A 14 13.29 -9.38 -9.51
N SER A 15 14.37 -10.11 -9.23
CA SER A 15 14.93 -11.13 -10.13
C SER A 15 13.97 -12.31 -10.32
N ALA A 16 13.40 -12.82 -9.22
CA ALA A 16 12.45 -13.93 -9.26
C ALA A 16 11.16 -13.55 -10.01
N LEU A 17 10.64 -12.34 -9.76
CA LEU A 17 9.52 -11.76 -10.50
C LEU A 17 9.84 -11.72 -11.99
N THR A 18 10.99 -11.17 -12.38
CA THR A 18 11.43 -11.04 -13.78
C THR A 18 11.56 -12.39 -14.48
N ASN A 19 12.14 -13.38 -13.79
CA ASN A 19 12.38 -14.72 -14.32
C ASN A 19 11.18 -15.68 -14.17
N LYS A 20 10.09 -15.25 -13.52
CA LYS A 20 8.91 -16.07 -13.20
C LYS A 20 9.27 -17.29 -12.33
N ASP A 21 10.21 -17.11 -11.40
CA ASP A 21 10.62 -18.15 -10.45
C ASP A 21 9.65 -18.21 -9.25
N GLU A 22 8.60 -19.00 -9.41
CA GLU A 22 7.55 -19.16 -8.41
C GLU A 22 8.05 -19.77 -7.10
N GLY A 23 9.12 -20.56 -7.12
CA GLY A 23 9.68 -21.18 -5.92
C GLY A 23 10.29 -20.15 -4.99
N VAL A 24 11.13 -19.26 -5.55
CA VAL A 24 11.74 -18.15 -4.79
C VAL A 24 10.69 -17.16 -4.31
N ILE A 25 9.68 -16.88 -5.14
CA ILE A 25 8.54 -16.02 -4.77
C ILE A 25 7.83 -16.59 -3.54
N GLN A 26 7.42 -17.86 -3.56
CA GLN A 26 6.73 -18.48 -2.42
C GLN A 26 7.58 -18.54 -1.15
N GLN A 27 8.88 -18.82 -1.29
CA GLN A 27 9.80 -18.86 -0.17
C GLN A 27 9.93 -17.50 0.52
N LEU A 28 10.15 -16.44 -0.26
CA LEU A 28 10.25 -15.08 0.26
C LEU A 28 8.91 -14.62 0.87
N HIS A 29 7.78 -14.99 0.26
CA HIS A 29 6.46 -14.70 0.82
C HIS A 29 6.28 -15.28 2.22
N GLY A 30 6.52 -16.58 2.39
CA GLY A 30 6.39 -17.26 3.67
C GLY A 30 7.32 -16.69 4.74
N LYS A 31 8.57 -16.36 4.38
CA LYS A 31 9.54 -15.72 5.28
C LYS A 31 9.02 -14.40 5.85
N HIS A 32 8.54 -13.50 4.98
CA HIS A 32 8.10 -12.18 5.41
C HIS A 32 6.72 -12.18 6.06
N LEU A 33 5.84 -13.13 5.72
CA LEU A 33 4.54 -13.27 6.37
C LEU A 33 4.73 -13.65 7.85
N LEU A 34 5.61 -14.61 8.14
CA LEU A 34 5.96 -14.98 9.51
C LEU A 34 6.60 -13.81 10.30
N GLN A 35 7.42 -13.00 9.61
CA GLN A 35 8.00 -11.79 10.20
C GLN A 35 6.92 -10.75 10.58
N LEU A 36 5.94 -10.55 9.70
CA LEU A 36 4.81 -9.67 9.97
C LEU A 36 3.98 -10.19 11.16
N GLU A 37 3.57 -11.46 11.12
CA GLU A 37 2.77 -12.09 12.17
C GLU A 37 3.44 -12.01 13.54
N SER A 38 4.73 -12.33 13.61
CA SER A 38 5.50 -12.25 14.87
C SER A 38 5.60 -10.81 15.40
N SER A 39 5.69 -9.82 14.52
CA SER A 39 5.76 -8.41 14.90
C SER A 39 4.41 -7.87 15.36
N LEU A 40 3.30 -8.33 14.77
CA LEU A 40 1.93 -7.95 15.15
C LEU A 40 1.47 -8.57 16.48
N GLN A 41 2.14 -9.60 17.00
CA GLN A 41 1.83 -10.16 18.32
C GLN A 41 2.09 -9.16 19.46
N GLN A 42 2.90 -8.12 19.24
CA GLN A 42 3.01 -6.99 20.18
C GLN A 42 1.76 -6.13 20.10
N ARG A 43 0.78 -6.42 20.97
CA ARG A 43 -0.59 -5.90 20.91
C ARG A 43 -0.77 -4.37 20.99
N TYR A 44 0.27 -3.60 21.32
CA TYR A 44 0.16 -2.15 21.41
C TYR A 44 1.45 -1.48 20.93
N PRO A 45 1.44 -0.84 19.74
CA PRO A 45 2.57 -0.04 19.31
C PRO A 45 2.80 1.12 20.28
N GLN A 46 4.06 1.38 20.63
CA GLN A 46 4.44 2.51 21.48
C GLN A 46 4.41 3.83 20.66
N LEU A 47 3.22 4.24 20.25
CA LEU A 47 3.02 5.42 19.39
C LEU A 47 3.40 6.74 20.07
N ASP A 48 3.52 6.77 21.40
CA ASP A 48 3.84 7.98 22.15
C ASP A 48 5.29 8.45 21.97
N MET A 49 6.15 7.57 21.46
CA MET A 49 7.52 7.93 21.11
C MET A 49 7.65 8.58 19.72
N VAL A 50 6.60 8.50 18.90
CA VAL A 50 6.61 9.06 17.54
C VAL A 50 6.13 10.51 17.59
N PRO A 51 6.90 11.48 17.05
CA PRO A 51 6.50 12.88 17.05
C PRO A 51 5.18 13.12 16.31
N THR A 52 4.35 14.02 16.84
CA THR A 52 3.16 14.51 16.14
C THR A 52 3.54 15.42 14.98
N ASP A 53 2.90 15.23 13.83
CA ASP A 53 2.98 16.18 12.71
C ASP A 53 2.04 17.36 12.96
N ARG A 54 2.62 18.48 13.43
CA ARG A 54 1.88 19.70 13.77
C ARG A 54 1.25 20.41 12.56
N VAL A 55 1.74 20.14 11.35
CA VAL A 55 1.15 20.72 10.13
C VAL A 55 -0.09 19.91 9.76
N ALA A 56 0.05 18.59 9.69
CA ALA A 56 -1.07 17.69 9.40
C ALA A 56 -2.19 17.80 10.46
N GLU A 57 -1.84 18.00 11.73
CA GLU A 57 -2.81 18.20 12.83
C GLU A 57 -3.74 19.39 12.59
N LYS A 58 -3.23 20.49 12.03
CA LYS A 58 -4.04 21.67 11.69
C LYS A 58 -4.91 21.49 10.45
N LEU A 59 -4.60 20.49 9.65
CA LEU A 59 -5.28 20.18 8.39
C LEU A 59 -6.21 18.97 8.54
N LEU A 60 -6.38 18.42 9.74
CA LEU A 60 -7.28 17.29 9.95
C LEU A 60 -8.72 17.70 9.64
N PRO A 61 -9.44 16.94 8.80
CA PRO A 61 -10.86 17.17 8.62
C PRO A 61 -11.63 16.84 9.90
N ASN A 62 -12.84 17.40 10.02
CA ASN A 62 -13.75 17.10 11.14
C ASN A 62 -13.99 15.60 11.38
N SER A 63 -13.97 14.79 10.31
CA SER A 63 -14.11 13.33 10.37
C SER A 63 -12.91 12.60 10.98
N ALA A 64 -11.79 13.29 11.18
CA ALA A 64 -10.51 12.76 11.65
C ALA A 64 -10.01 13.39 12.96
N LEU A 65 -10.81 14.20 13.66
CA LEU A 65 -10.38 14.89 14.89
C LEU A 65 -9.97 13.96 16.05
N ASN A 66 -10.42 12.70 16.02
CA ASN A 66 -10.03 11.69 17.01
C ASN A 66 -8.70 10.99 16.69
N TYR A 67 -8.01 11.38 15.62
CA TYR A 67 -6.72 10.79 15.21
C TYR A 67 -5.58 11.77 15.49
N ARG A 68 -4.41 11.21 15.85
CA ARG A 68 -3.15 11.96 16.04
C ARG A 68 -2.26 11.71 14.82
N PRO A 69 -1.96 12.72 13.99
CA PRO A 69 -1.09 12.55 12.85
C PRO A 69 0.36 12.46 13.32
N LEU A 70 1.10 11.49 12.81
CA LEU A 70 2.47 11.21 13.23
C LEU A 70 3.44 11.53 12.09
N VAL A 71 4.63 12.01 12.45
CA VAL A 71 5.69 12.29 11.48
C VAL A 71 6.17 10.97 10.87
N THR A 72 6.32 10.97 9.54
CA THR A 72 6.86 9.85 8.78
C THR A 72 8.08 10.32 7.97
N PRO A 73 9.10 9.47 7.75
CA PRO A 73 10.21 9.82 6.86
C PRO A 73 9.73 10.09 5.42
N ALA A 74 10.29 11.14 4.82
CA ALA A 74 10.00 11.57 3.46
C ALA A 74 11.04 11.03 2.46
N ASP A 75 11.13 9.70 2.35
CA ASP A 75 12.14 8.95 1.58
C ASP A 75 11.53 8.20 0.37
N GLY A 76 10.31 8.54 -0.02
CA GLY A 76 9.55 7.80 -1.05
C GLY A 76 8.95 6.47 -0.57
N ASN A 77 9.27 6.03 0.66
CA ASN A 77 8.64 4.89 1.33
C ASN A 77 7.54 5.31 2.32
N CYS A 78 7.11 6.58 2.28
CA CYS A 78 6.26 7.21 3.29
C CYS A 78 4.97 6.42 3.58
N PHE A 79 4.34 5.80 2.57
CA PHE A 79 3.18 4.94 2.77
C PHE A 79 3.50 3.73 3.66
N PHE A 80 4.52 2.95 3.30
CA PHE A 80 4.92 1.77 4.08
C PHE A 80 5.45 2.14 5.46
N ASN A 81 6.16 3.28 5.56
CA ASN A 81 6.59 3.86 6.84
C ASN A 81 5.39 4.22 7.73
N ALA A 82 4.37 4.88 7.17
CA ALA A 82 3.16 5.25 7.89
C ALA A 82 2.41 4.02 8.42
N VAL A 83 2.25 3.00 7.58
CA VAL A 83 1.61 1.73 7.99
C VAL A 83 2.44 1.03 9.06
N SER A 84 3.77 0.92 8.88
CA SER A 84 4.66 0.33 9.87
C SER A 84 4.55 1.04 11.21
N ILE A 85 4.55 2.38 11.22
CA ILE A 85 4.39 3.17 12.44
C ILE A 85 3.01 2.88 13.08
N ALA A 86 1.94 2.84 12.30
CA ALA A 86 0.60 2.55 12.82
C ALA A 86 0.50 1.14 13.44
N LEU A 87 1.24 0.16 12.91
CA LEU A 87 1.21 -1.23 13.38
C LEU A 87 2.13 -1.50 14.57
N VAL A 88 3.38 -1.00 14.52
CA VAL A 88 4.43 -1.35 15.50
C VAL A 88 5.13 -0.14 16.14
N GLY A 89 4.71 1.09 15.83
CA GLY A 89 5.25 2.32 16.42
C GLY A 89 6.64 2.72 15.91
N SER A 90 7.12 2.08 14.84
CA SER A 90 8.38 2.41 14.19
C SER A 90 8.33 2.04 12.71
N THR A 91 9.37 2.38 11.93
CA THR A 91 9.45 2.05 10.50
C THR A 91 10.05 0.66 10.22
N THR A 92 10.25 -0.18 11.25
CA THR A 92 10.96 -1.47 11.12
C THR A 92 10.28 -2.49 10.20
N LEU A 93 8.96 -2.36 9.97
CA LEU A 93 8.21 -3.23 9.06
C LEU A 93 8.01 -2.62 7.67
N ALA A 94 8.49 -1.41 7.39
CA ALA A 94 8.21 -0.75 6.13
C ALA A 94 8.67 -1.58 4.92
N GLU A 95 9.89 -2.13 4.97
CA GLU A 95 10.41 -3.00 3.91
C GLU A 95 9.67 -4.34 3.83
N THR A 96 9.32 -4.95 4.98
CA THR A 96 8.52 -6.18 5.02
C THR A 96 7.16 -5.97 4.38
N LEU A 97 6.48 -4.88 4.73
CA LEU A 97 5.19 -4.52 4.18
C LEU A 97 5.32 -4.26 2.68
N ARG A 98 6.34 -3.51 2.27
CA ARG A 98 6.65 -3.28 0.85
C ARG A 98 6.73 -4.63 0.13
N LEU A 99 7.62 -5.54 0.55
CA LEU A 99 7.75 -6.89 -0.01
C LEU A 99 6.45 -7.68 -0.04
N LEU A 100 5.69 -7.71 1.06
CA LEU A 100 4.43 -8.45 1.12
C LEU A 100 3.38 -7.93 0.14
N THR A 101 3.34 -6.62 -0.09
CA THR A 101 2.47 -5.99 -1.09
C THR A 101 2.72 -6.53 -2.50
N HIS A 102 3.94 -6.98 -2.80
CA HIS A 102 4.31 -7.55 -4.10
C HIS A 102 3.75 -8.95 -4.28
N PHE A 103 3.75 -9.74 -3.22
CA PHE A 103 3.15 -11.08 -3.24
C PHE A 103 1.64 -10.99 -3.41
N THR A 104 1.01 -9.97 -2.86
CA THR A 104 -0.42 -9.73 -3.10
C THR A 104 -0.70 -9.48 -4.56
N ALA A 105 0.14 -8.77 -5.34
CA ALA A 105 -0.08 -8.61 -6.78
C ALA A 105 -0.10 -9.97 -7.53
N ILE A 106 0.68 -10.94 -7.07
CA ILE A 106 0.72 -12.30 -7.61
C ILE A 106 -0.49 -13.13 -7.12
N GLU A 107 -0.87 -13.02 -5.85
CA GLU A 107 -2.03 -13.71 -5.29
C GLU A 107 -3.35 -13.16 -5.81
N ILE A 108 -3.44 -11.85 -6.03
CA ILE A 108 -4.55 -11.15 -6.71
C ILE A 108 -4.71 -11.70 -8.12
N GLY A 109 -3.59 -11.93 -8.80
CA GLY A 109 -3.59 -12.52 -10.13
C GLY A 109 -4.02 -13.99 -10.16
N ARG A 110 -3.75 -14.73 -9.08
CA ARG A 110 -4.09 -16.16 -8.95
C ARG A 110 -5.51 -16.41 -8.45
N ALA A 111 -6.03 -15.52 -7.62
CA ALA A 111 -7.44 -15.54 -7.24
C ALA A 111 -8.24 -15.05 -8.45
N ASN A 112 -9.37 -15.68 -8.78
CA ASN A 112 -10.33 -15.16 -9.77
C ASN A 112 -10.96 -13.80 -9.35
N ASN A 113 -10.44 -13.15 -8.31
CA ASN A 113 -10.83 -11.84 -7.85
C ASN A 113 -10.04 -10.78 -8.61
N ASN A 114 -10.64 -10.29 -9.69
CA ASN A 114 -10.07 -9.19 -10.44
C ASN A 114 -10.12 -7.90 -9.60
N TYR A 115 -8.98 -7.50 -9.03
CA TYR A 115 -8.90 -6.26 -8.25
C TYR A 115 -9.24 -5.02 -9.08
N PHE A 116 -9.05 -5.06 -10.41
CA PHE A 116 -9.48 -3.96 -11.27
C PHE A 116 -11.01 -3.81 -11.33
N LEU A 117 -11.76 -4.84 -10.94
CA LEU A 117 -13.22 -4.81 -10.76
C LEU A 117 -13.63 -4.62 -9.29
N HIS A 118 -12.68 -4.27 -8.41
CA HIS A 118 -13.03 -4.00 -7.02
C HIS A 118 -13.97 -2.77 -6.99
N PRO A 119 -15.14 -2.83 -6.33
CA PRO A 119 -16.14 -1.76 -6.40
C PRO A 119 -15.60 -0.39 -5.99
N ILE A 120 -14.60 -0.37 -5.11
CA ILE A 120 -13.92 0.86 -4.70
C ILE A 120 -13.04 1.44 -5.82
N ILE A 121 -12.36 0.59 -6.60
CA ILE A 121 -11.60 1.04 -7.78
C ILE A 121 -12.56 1.55 -8.85
N GLU A 122 -13.65 0.82 -9.12
CA GLU A 122 -14.69 1.27 -10.07
C GLU A 122 -15.31 2.60 -9.64
N THR A 123 -15.67 2.73 -8.35
CA THR A 123 -16.22 3.96 -7.79
C THR A 123 -15.22 5.09 -7.90
N ALA A 124 -13.96 4.86 -7.52
CA ALA A 124 -12.94 5.90 -7.60
C ALA A 124 -12.67 6.32 -9.06
N MET A 125 -12.59 5.38 -10.00
CA MET A 125 -12.46 5.67 -11.43
C MET A 125 -13.67 6.38 -12.02
N SER A 126 -14.87 6.22 -11.45
CA SER A 126 -16.06 6.95 -11.88
C SER A 126 -16.11 8.42 -11.42
N LEU A 127 -15.23 8.82 -10.50
CA LEU A 127 -15.25 10.18 -9.96
C LEU A 127 -14.66 11.18 -10.98
N PRO A 128 -15.39 12.27 -11.30
CA PRO A 128 -14.94 13.26 -12.29
C PRO A 128 -13.59 13.90 -11.98
N CYS A 129 -13.22 13.96 -10.69
CA CYS A 129 -11.92 14.46 -10.28
C CYS A 129 -10.79 13.55 -10.78
N VAL A 130 -10.90 12.22 -10.76
CA VAL A 130 -9.79 11.33 -11.14
C VAL A 130 -9.30 11.54 -12.58
N HIS A 131 -10.16 12.02 -13.49
CA HIS A 131 -9.80 12.31 -14.88
C HIS A 131 -9.24 13.73 -15.12
N GLN A 132 -9.20 14.58 -14.10
CA GLN A 132 -8.59 15.90 -14.20
C GLN A 132 -7.09 15.76 -13.92
N ARG A 133 -6.26 15.89 -14.96
CA ARG A 133 -4.78 15.80 -14.95
C ARG A 133 -4.07 16.66 -13.87
N GLU A 134 -4.79 17.58 -13.25
CA GLU A 134 -4.24 18.59 -12.33
C GLU A 134 -4.54 18.30 -10.85
N ASN A 135 -5.19 17.18 -10.51
CA ASN A 135 -5.32 16.78 -9.10
C ASN A 135 -4.47 15.57 -8.75
N HIS A 136 -3.98 15.57 -7.50
CA HIS A 136 -3.23 14.47 -6.91
C HIS A 136 -4.02 13.14 -6.85
N MET A 137 -5.32 13.15 -7.17
CA MET A 137 -6.16 11.96 -7.23
C MET A 137 -5.92 11.15 -8.51
N SER A 138 -5.54 11.77 -9.62
CA SER A 138 -5.10 11.06 -10.84
C SER A 138 -3.87 10.17 -10.57
N MET A 139 -2.97 10.58 -9.66
CA MET A 139 -1.82 9.77 -9.22
C MET A 139 -2.18 8.51 -8.44
N LEU A 140 -3.42 8.41 -7.92
CA LEU A 140 -3.81 7.24 -7.12
C LEU A 140 -4.13 6.02 -7.98
N ILE A 141 -4.60 6.21 -9.22
CA ILE A 141 -5.14 5.10 -10.03
C ILE A 141 -4.59 5.06 -11.46
N SER A 142 -4.19 6.19 -12.06
CA SER A 142 -3.62 6.20 -13.41
C SER A 142 -2.10 6.26 -13.38
N ASP A 143 -1.45 5.11 -13.23
CA ASP A 143 -0.18 4.94 -13.93
C ASP A 143 -0.59 4.69 -15.40
N ASP A 144 -0.48 5.69 -16.28
CA ASP A 144 -0.89 5.58 -17.69
C ASP A 144 -0.26 4.34 -18.36
N GLU A 145 0.90 3.89 -17.87
CA GLU A 145 1.55 2.65 -18.28
C GLU A 145 0.81 1.38 -17.85
N VAL A 146 0.15 1.37 -16.68
CA VAL A 146 -0.64 0.24 -16.16
C VAL A 146 -1.87 0.01 -17.04
N GLU A 147 -2.62 1.07 -17.37
CA GLU A 147 -3.78 0.99 -18.27
C GLU A 147 -3.35 0.63 -19.71
N HIS A 148 -2.27 1.21 -20.22
CA HIS A 148 -1.74 0.86 -21.55
C HIS A 148 -1.29 -0.62 -21.63
N THR A 149 -0.61 -1.12 -20.60
CA THR A 149 -0.16 -2.52 -20.52
C THR A 149 -1.35 -3.47 -20.38
N ARG A 150 -2.42 -3.06 -19.71
CA ARG A 150 -3.64 -3.88 -19.52
C ARG A 150 -4.34 -4.18 -20.83
N HIS A 151 -4.45 -3.19 -21.72
CA HIS A 151 -5.06 -3.37 -23.03
C HIS A 151 -4.27 -4.31 -23.96
N GLY A 152 -2.97 -4.52 -23.72
CA GLY A 152 -2.10 -5.34 -24.58
C GLY A 152 -1.72 -6.72 -24.03
N ASN A 153 -1.53 -6.86 -22.71
CA ASN A 153 -0.85 -8.02 -22.12
C ASN A 153 -1.68 -8.78 -21.05
N GLY A 154 -2.87 -8.27 -20.72
CA GLY A 154 -3.75 -8.86 -19.70
C GLY A 154 -3.37 -8.52 -18.26
N ASP A 155 -4.32 -8.70 -17.35
CA ASP A 155 -4.26 -8.23 -15.95
C ASP A 155 -3.05 -8.80 -15.16
N MET A 156 -2.65 -10.06 -15.44
CA MET A 156 -1.52 -10.72 -14.76
C MET A 156 -0.17 -10.05 -15.03
N GLU A 157 0.11 -9.70 -16.29
CA GLU A 157 1.41 -9.10 -16.63
C GLU A 157 1.49 -7.67 -16.10
N VAL A 158 0.37 -6.95 -16.08
CA VAL A 158 0.27 -5.61 -15.47
C VAL A 158 0.61 -5.67 -13.98
N LEU A 159 0.00 -6.61 -13.25
CA LEU A 159 0.27 -6.80 -11.82
C LEU A 159 1.74 -7.17 -11.56
N ARG A 160 2.34 -7.97 -12.45
CA ARG A 160 3.77 -8.31 -12.38
C ARG A 160 4.66 -7.09 -12.62
N GLN A 161 4.36 -6.28 -13.62
CA GLN A 161 5.09 -5.04 -13.91
C GLN A 161 4.96 -4.03 -12.77
N LEU A 162 3.77 -3.89 -12.19
CA LEU A 162 3.54 -3.05 -11.03
C LEU A 162 4.37 -3.56 -9.83
N ALA A 163 4.39 -4.87 -9.59
CA ALA A 163 5.24 -5.46 -8.54
C ALA A 163 6.74 -5.17 -8.80
N ILE A 164 7.22 -5.26 -10.04
CA ILE A 164 8.61 -4.92 -10.38
C ILE A 164 8.88 -3.44 -10.10
N LYS A 165 8.00 -2.52 -10.51
CA LYS A 165 8.16 -1.09 -10.25
C LYS A 165 8.22 -0.78 -8.76
N THR A 166 7.27 -1.31 -7.99
CA THR A 166 7.20 -1.12 -6.54
C THR A 166 8.37 -1.77 -5.81
N SER A 167 9.11 -2.69 -6.42
CA SER A 167 10.31 -3.28 -5.79
C SER A 167 11.49 -2.32 -5.73
N THR A 168 11.42 -1.24 -6.50
CA THR A 168 12.41 -0.16 -6.49
C THR A 168 12.23 0.69 -5.25
N ASP A 169 13.29 0.85 -4.45
CA ASP A 169 13.29 1.73 -3.29
C ASP A 169 12.84 3.15 -3.67
N GLY A 170 12.04 3.77 -2.81
CA GLY A 170 11.50 5.11 -3.04
C GLY A 170 10.40 5.21 -4.11
N TYR A 171 9.96 4.11 -4.75
CA TYR A 171 8.78 4.15 -5.63
C TYR A 171 7.51 4.40 -4.81
N TRP A 172 6.67 5.34 -5.28
CA TRP A 172 5.51 5.83 -4.56
C TRP A 172 4.35 4.83 -4.65
N ALA A 173 3.72 4.56 -3.50
CA ALA A 173 2.58 3.66 -3.44
C ALA A 173 1.31 4.31 -4.00
N GLY A 174 0.78 3.76 -5.10
CA GLY A 174 -0.59 4.02 -5.57
C GLY A 174 -1.67 3.19 -4.85
N PHE A 175 -2.92 3.32 -5.30
CA PHE A 175 -4.10 2.76 -4.62
C PHE A 175 -4.12 1.24 -4.47
N ILE A 176 -3.60 0.50 -5.46
CA ILE A 176 -3.51 -0.97 -5.40
C ILE A 176 -2.72 -1.42 -4.17
N HIS A 177 -1.72 -0.65 -3.74
CA HIS A 177 -0.92 -0.95 -2.56
C HIS A 177 -1.71 -0.81 -1.26
N PHE A 178 -2.70 0.09 -1.20
CA PHE A 178 -3.58 0.21 -0.04
C PHE A 178 -4.43 -1.06 0.13
N LEU A 179 -5.00 -1.56 -0.97
CA LEU A 179 -5.76 -2.82 -0.97
C LEU A 179 -4.87 -4.00 -0.57
N ALA A 180 -3.68 -4.08 -1.17
CA ALA A 180 -2.76 -5.17 -0.90
C ALA A 180 -2.27 -5.18 0.56
N VAL A 181 -1.89 -4.04 1.12
CA VAL A 181 -1.52 -3.94 2.55
C VAL A 181 -2.71 -4.27 3.46
N SER A 182 -3.91 -3.81 3.14
CA SER A 182 -5.11 -4.15 3.94
C SER A 182 -5.36 -5.65 3.95
N ASN A 183 -5.16 -6.32 2.82
CA ASN A 183 -5.31 -7.77 2.72
C ASN A 183 -4.24 -8.52 3.53
N VAL A 184 -2.96 -8.18 3.32
CA VAL A 184 -1.82 -8.82 4.00
C VAL A 184 -1.86 -8.64 5.51
N THR A 185 -2.20 -7.43 5.97
CA THR A 185 -2.19 -7.10 7.40
C THR A 185 -3.48 -7.50 8.10
N GLY A 186 -4.56 -7.73 7.34
CA GLY A 186 -5.90 -7.95 7.86
C GLY A 186 -6.55 -6.70 8.49
N TYR A 187 -5.89 -5.54 8.44
CA TYR A 187 -6.42 -4.29 8.99
C TYR A 187 -7.05 -3.41 7.92
N ASN A 188 -8.09 -2.68 8.32
CA ASN A 188 -8.73 -1.70 7.46
C ASN A 188 -7.88 -0.42 7.39
N ILE A 189 -7.55 0.01 6.17
CA ILE A 189 -6.86 1.29 5.96
C ILE A 189 -7.90 2.38 5.76
N LYS A 190 -7.73 3.48 6.49
CA LYS A 190 -8.47 4.73 6.30
C LYS A 190 -7.49 5.81 5.87
N SER A 191 -7.80 6.48 4.75
CA SER A 191 -7.09 7.68 4.33
C SER A 191 -7.95 8.91 4.59
N PHE A 192 -7.32 10.02 4.96
CA PHE A 192 -7.96 11.31 5.15
C PHE A 192 -7.22 12.35 4.32
N TYR A 193 -7.94 13.06 3.46
CA TYR A 193 -7.36 14.19 2.74
C TYR A 193 -7.34 15.43 3.64
N PRO A 194 -6.26 16.24 3.61
CA PRO A 194 -6.19 17.50 4.34
C PRO A 194 -7.40 18.40 4.04
N GLN A 195 -7.97 19.03 5.07
CA GLN A 195 -8.96 20.07 4.87
C GLN A 195 -8.28 21.33 4.32
N THR A 196 -8.43 21.55 3.03
CA THR A 196 -8.11 22.83 2.37
C THR A 196 -9.42 23.53 2.03
N ASP A 197 -9.49 24.85 2.18
CA ASP A 197 -10.66 25.67 1.82
C ASP A 197 -11.06 25.58 0.32
N CYS A 198 -10.32 24.79 -0.46
CA CYS A 198 -10.59 24.49 -1.86
C CYS A 198 -10.94 22.99 -2.02
N LEU A 199 -12.23 22.74 -2.26
CA LEU A 199 -12.79 21.70 -3.12
C LEU A 199 -12.16 20.31 -3.04
N CYS A 200 -12.45 19.56 -1.97
CA CYS A 200 -12.82 18.14 -2.02
C CYS A 200 -13.13 17.70 -0.59
N GLU A 201 -14.34 17.19 -0.32
CA GLU A 201 -14.56 16.46 0.93
C GLU A 201 -13.53 15.32 1.02
N PRO A 202 -12.95 15.06 2.20
CA PRO A 202 -11.99 13.98 2.35
C PRO A 202 -12.65 12.66 1.95
N MET A 203 -12.10 12.01 0.93
CA MET A 203 -12.51 10.67 0.52
C MET A 203 -12.31 9.73 1.71
N LYS A 204 -13.39 9.38 2.39
CA LYS A 204 -13.38 8.39 3.47
C LYS A 204 -13.36 7.01 2.84
N LEU A 205 -12.17 6.57 2.47
CA LEU A 205 -11.99 5.25 1.91
C LEU A 205 -11.81 4.26 3.06
N LEU A 206 -12.83 3.45 3.32
CA LEU A 206 -12.81 2.33 4.25
C LEU A 206 -12.54 1.07 3.44
N LEU A 207 -11.30 0.59 3.46
CA LEU A 207 -10.98 -0.73 2.91
C LEU A 207 -11.36 -1.77 3.96
N ASN A 208 -12.47 -2.47 3.76
CA ASN A 208 -12.79 -3.66 4.53
C ASN A 208 -12.24 -4.87 3.79
N SER A 209 -11.35 -5.65 4.41
CA SER A 209 -10.82 -6.91 3.85
C SER A 209 -11.86 -8.03 3.77
N SER A 210 -13.13 -7.76 4.09
CA SER A 210 -14.23 -8.70 3.97
C SER A 210 -15.01 -8.42 2.68
N VAL A 211 -14.68 -9.16 1.62
CA VAL A 211 -15.63 -9.45 0.55
C VAL A 211 -16.75 -10.30 1.20
N PRO A 212 -18.04 -9.92 1.12
CA PRO A 212 -19.11 -10.81 1.55
C PRO A 212 -19.10 -12.08 0.68
N PRO A 213 -19.56 -13.23 1.19
CA PRO A 213 -19.70 -14.45 0.40
C PRO A 213 -20.60 -14.25 -0.83
#